data_AF-A0A4P6JQX5-F1
#
_entry.id   AF-A0A4P6JQX5-F1
#
_cell.length_a   1.000
_cell.length_b   1.000
_cell.length_c   1.000
_cell.angle_alpha   90.00
_cell.angle_beta   90.00
_cell.angle_gamma   90.00
#
_symmetry.space_group_name_H-M   'P 1'
#
loop_
_entity.id
_entity.type
_entity.pdbx_description
1 polymer ?
#
loop_
_entity_poly.entity_id
_entity_poly.type
_entity_poly.pdbx_seq_one_letter_code
_entity_poly.pdbx_strand_id
1 'polypeptide(L)'
;MAKFYCPRVIVAHATSSNMEQTKRNLLLKKARERQGWTQERLAELMGVEAQTIRAWERGKNAPMLENRRRLCELLEKWLAEELYRKYRVPQKVAQDWLHTNQLLLLLDGLDEMEEAARPECVIAINTYRQEHDFLPAVISCRQEEYFAQSRRLGLQRAIQLEPLTPAQIGTYLSQAGPKLEGVRRVLNTDAELRQLITTPLLLHILLLTHLPDTQAMLGIGSPEERRRALFAAYIERMLRRGRANQRYADADTKR
;
A
#
# COMPACT_ATOMS: atom_id res chain seq x y z
N MET A 1 -10.30 -8.51 -4.44
CA MET A 1 -9.84 -7.11 -4.34
C MET A 1 -8.34 -7.10 -4.60
N ALA A 2 -7.94 -6.62 -5.78
CA ALA A 2 -6.53 -6.52 -6.13
C ALA A 2 -5.92 -5.35 -5.35
N LYS A 3 -4.87 -5.62 -4.57
CA LYS A 3 -4.02 -4.57 -3.98
C LYS A 3 -3.23 -3.94 -5.10
N PHE A 4 -3.45 -2.65 -5.33
CA PHE A 4 -2.76 -1.90 -6.37
C PHE A 4 -1.52 -1.23 -5.78
N TYR A 5 -0.37 -1.84 -6.01
CA TYR A 5 0.91 -1.16 -5.86
C TYR A 5 1.18 -0.34 -7.11
N CYS A 6 0.86 0.95 -7.07
CA CYS A 6 1.27 1.88 -8.11
C CYS A 6 2.76 2.21 -7.93
N PRO A 7 3.60 2.10 -8.97
CA PRO A 7 4.88 2.75 -9.01
C PRO A 7 4.59 4.23 -9.10
N ARG A 8 4.69 4.86 -7.93
CA ARG A 8 5.61 5.98 -7.71
C ARG A 8 5.68 6.94 -8.88
N VAL A 9 4.82 7.93 -8.81
CA VAL A 9 4.94 9.16 -9.56
C VAL A 9 6.33 9.73 -9.28
N ILE A 10 7.13 9.99 -10.32
CA ILE A 10 8.43 10.67 -10.22
C ILE A 10 8.29 11.99 -10.95
N VAL A 11 7.79 13.01 -10.24
CA VAL A 11 7.86 14.39 -10.73
C VAL A 11 8.10 15.28 -9.52
N ALA A 12 9.37 15.55 -9.21
CA ALA A 12 9.70 16.61 -8.27
C ALA A 12 9.67 17.93 -9.05
N HIS A 13 8.61 18.73 -8.88
CA HIS A 13 8.64 20.15 -9.20
C HIS A 13 9.18 20.91 -7.98
N ALA A 14 10.26 21.67 -8.19
CA ALA A 14 10.63 22.77 -7.32
C ALA A 14 10.76 23.99 -8.23
N THR A 15 9.78 24.88 -8.18
CA THR A 15 9.88 26.23 -8.71
C THR A 15 10.00 27.20 -7.55
N SER A 16 11.07 27.98 -7.62
CA SER A 16 11.36 29.23 -6.89
C SER A 16 11.83 29.11 -5.44
N SER A 17 13.15 29.29 -5.31
CA SER A 17 13.87 29.96 -4.22
C SER A 17 13.42 29.67 -2.78
N ASN A 18 13.95 28.60 -2.18
CA ASN A 18 14.58 28.77 -0.89
C ASN A 18 15.64 27.68 -0.61
N MET A 19 16.64 28.13 0.13
CA MET A 19 17.98 27.59 0.31
C MET A 19 18.05 26.25 1.07
N GLU A 20 19.11 25.53 0.71
CA GLU A 20 19.87 24.55 1.51
C GLU A 20 19.36 23.10 1.67
N GLN A 21 20.07 22.26 0.91
CA GLN A 21 20.62 20.98 1.29
C GLN A 21 19.66 19.81 1.60
N THR A 22 19.73 18.85 0.67
CA THR A 22 19.45 17.41 0.84
C THR A 22 18.02 17.00 0.57
N LYS A 23 17.80 16.32 -0.55
CA LYS A 23 17.34 14.93 -0.52
C LYS A 23 17.59 14.29 -1.88
N ARG A 24 18.34 13.21 -1.86
CA ARG A 24 18.52 12.30 -3.00
C ARG A 24 17.14 12.06 -3.63
N ASN A 25 17.03 12.01 -4.96
CA ASN A 25 15.78 11.58 -5.61
C ASN A 25 15.63 10.06 -5.44
N LEU A 26 15.27 9.66 -4.21
CA LEU A 26 15.08 8.28 -3.79
C LEU A 26 13.89 7.66 -4.52
N LEU A 27 12.95 8.45 -5.02
CA LEU A 27 11.86 7.95 -5.86
C LEU A 27 12.38 7.37 -7.16
N LEU A 28 13.16 8.16 -7.91
CA LEU A 28 13.74 7.74 -9.18
C LEU A 28 14.60 6.49 -8.96
N LYS A 29 15.48 6.53 -7.95
CA LYS A 29 16.34 5.40 -7.60
C LYS A 29 15.54 4.14 -7.25
N LYS A 30 14.59 4.24 -6.33
CA LYS A 30 13.82 3.07 -5.88
C LYS A 30 12.83 2.58 -6.92
N ALA A 31 12.28 3.45 -7.76
CA ALA A 31 11.42 3.04 -8.87
C ALA A 31 12.24 2.23 -9.88
N ARG A 32 13.42 2.73 -10.25
CA ARG A 32 14.37 2.03 -11.12
C ARG A 32 14.74 0.66 -10.56
N GLU A 33 15.13 0.59 -9.29
CA GLU A 33 15.52 -0.67 -8.62
C GLU A 33 14.36 -1.67 -8.52
N ARG A 34 13.12 -1.23 -8.26
CA ARG A 34 11.95 -2.14 -8.22
C ARG A 34 11.59 -2.72 -9.57
N GLN A 35 11.89 -2.02 -10.66
CA GLN A 35 11.76 -2.54 -12.03
C GLN A 35 12.95 -3.43 -12.43
N GLY A 36 13.94 -3.61 -11.55
CA GLY A 36 15.17 -4.34 -11.86
C GLY A 36 16.10 -3.59 -12.84
N TRP A 37 15.89 -2.30 -13.06
CA TRP A 37 16.70 -1.50 -13.98
C TRP A 37 17.99 -1.02 -13.29
N THR A 38 19.11 -1.04 -14.03
CA THR A 38 20.35 -0.36 -13.61
C THR A 38 20.32 1.11 -14.04
N GLN A 39 21.21 1.95 -13.50
CA GLN A 39 21.29 3.37 -13.90
C GLN A 39 21.55 3.50 -15.41
N GLU A 40 22.35 2.60 -15.97
CA GLU A 40 22.68 2.49 -17.39
C GLU A 40 21.44 2.13 -18.21
N ARG A 41 20.64 1.15 -17.75
CA ARG A 41 19.42 0.76 -18.46
C ARG A 41 18.40 1.89 -18.50
N LEU A 42 18.23 2.62 -17.39
CA LEU A 42 17.33 3.77 -17.37
C LEU A 42 17.86 4.91 -18.26
N ALA A 43 19.18 5.14 -18.28
CA ALA A 43 19.81 6.10 -19.17
C ALA A 43 19.54 5.78 -20.65
N GLU A 44 19.70 4.52 -21.06
CA GLU A 44 19.39 4.04 -22.40
C GLU A 44 17.92 4.28 -22.77
N LEU A 45 16.98 3.91 -21.89
CA LEU A 45 15.54 4.14 -22.10
C LEU A 45 15.19 5.64 -22.23
N MET A 46 15.91 6.48 -21.51
CA MET A 46 15.70 7.94 -21.48
C MET A 46 16.45 8.67 -22.60
N GLY A 47 17.38 8.01 -23.30
CA GLY A 47 18.29 8.64 -24.27
C GLY A 47 19.23 9.67 -23.64
N VAL A 48 19.68 9.43 -22.40
CA VAL A 48 20.62 10.29 -21.67
C VAL A 48 21.79 9.48 -21.14
N GLU A 49 22.86 10.13 -20.70
CA GLU A 49 24.00 9.43 -20.08
C GLU A 49 23.67 8.91 -18.67
N ALA A 50 24.28 7.79 -18.27
CA ALA A 50 24.12 7.22 -16.92
C ALA A 50 24.52 8.22 -15.80
N GLN A 51 25.47 9.12 -16.08
CA GLN A 51 25.85 10.19 -15.16
C GLN A 51 24.69 11.16 -14.88
N THR A 52 23.84 11.42 -15.87
CA THR A 52 22.63 12.25 -15.75
C THR A 52 21.63 11.61 -14.81
N ILE A 53 21.36 10.30 -14.96
CA ILE A 53 20.51 9.54 -14.04
C ILE A 53 21.10 9.56 -12.62
N ARG A 54 22.41 9.35 -12.48
CA ARG A 54 23.11 9.41 -11.19
C ARG A 54 23.06 10.81 -10.56
N ALA A 55 23.05 11.87 -11.36
CA ALA A 55 22.92 13.25 -10.89
C ALA A 55 21.48 13.52 -10.41
N TRP A 56 20.47 13.06 -11.15
CA TRP A 56 19.06 13.15 -10.75
C TRP A 56 18.79 12.37 -9.48
N GLU A 57 19.24 11.11 -9.38
CA GLU A 57 19.11 10.28 -8.17
C GLU A 57 19.80 10.89 -6.95
N ARG A 58 20.89 11.63 -7.15
CA ARG A 58 21.58 12.35 -6.06
C ARG A 58 20.93 13.70 -5.71
N GLY A 59 19.92 14.11 -6.47
CA GLY A 59 19.28 15.42 -6.30
C GLY A 59 20.19 16.59 -6.68
N LYS A 60 21.25 16.35 -7.46
CA LYS A 60 22.18 17.42 -7.87
C LYS A 60 21.54 18.38 -8.87
N ASN A 61 20.70 17.86 -9.78
CA ASN A 61 19.92 18.63 -10.75
C ASN A 61 18.58 17.93 -10.97
N ALA A 62 17.51 18.69 -11.20
CA ALA A 62 16.23 18.12 -11.63
C ALA A 62 16.23 17.87 -13.15
N PRO A 63 15.57 16.82 -13.66
CA PRO A 63 15.37 16.64 -15.09
C PRO A 63 14.66 17.86 -15.69
N MET A 64 15.15 18.35 -16.84
CA MET A 64 14.47 19.37 -17.64
C MET A 64 13.11 18.87 -18.13
N LEU A 65 12.24 19.79 -18.58
CA LEU A 65 10.85 19.50 -18.96
C LEU A 65 10.71 18.30 -19.91
N GLU A 66 11.57 18.20 -20.93
CA GLU A 66 11.56 17.09 -21.87
C GLU A 66 11.86 15.74 -21.20
N ASN A 67 12.86 15.69 -20.33
CA ASN A 67 13.20 14.50 -19.57
C ASN A 67 12.12 14.15 -18.54
N ARG A 68 11.37 15.13 -18.03
CA ARG A 68 10.20 14.86 -17.19
C ARG A 68 9.09 14.19 -17.98
N ARG A 69 8.79 14.69 -19.20
CA ARG A 69 7.80 14.06 -20.09
C ARG A 69 8.18 12.61 -20.41
N ARG A 70 9.43 12.35 -20.77
CA ARG A 70 9.92 10.97 -21.02
C ARG A 70 9.76 10.05 -19.80
N LEU A 71 10.01 10.55 -18.58
CA LEU A 71 9.76 9.77 -17.35
C LEU A 71 8.26 9.47 -17.15
N CYS A 72 7.38 10.42 -17.44
CA CYS A 72 5.93 10.21 -17.42
C CYS A 72 5.48 9.20 -18.49
N GLU A 73 6.00 9.29 -19.71
CA GLU A 73 5.70 8.33 -20.80
C GLU A 73 6.12 6.90 -20.43
N LEU A 74 7.27 6.72 -19.77
CA LEU A 74 7.69 5.41 -19.26
C LEU A 74 6.73 4.88 -18.19
N LEU A 75 6.20 5.76 -17.33
CA LEU A 75 5.21 5.39 -16.31
C LEU A 75 3.87 4.99 -16.96
N GLU A 76 3.40 5.76 -17.95
CA GLU A 76 2.18 5.46 -18.69
C GLU A 76 2.28 4.12 -19.44
N LYS A 77 3.41 3.88 -20.11
CA LYS A 77 3.69 2.60 -20.76
C LYS A 77 3.63 1.45 -19.77
N TRP A 78 4.28 1.60 -18.61
CA TRP A 78 4.22 0.60 -17.57
C TRP A 78 2.79 0.39 -17.05
N LEU A 79 2.01 1.46 -16.88
CA LEU A 79 0.63 1.35 -16.38
C LEU A 79 -0.24 0.59 -17.39
N ALA A 80 -0.07 0.85 -18.68
CA ALA A 80 -0.72 0.10 -19.74
C ALA A 80 -0.32 -1.39 -19.74
N GLU A 81 0.96 -1.69 -19.51
CA GLU A 81 1.44 -3.07 -19.37
C GLU A 81 0.83 -3.78 -18.16
N GLU A 82 0.71 -3.12 -17.01
CA GLU A 82 0.07 -3.72 -15.83
C GLU A 82 -1.43 -3.90 -16.00
N LEU A 83 -2.11 -2.94 -16.64
CA LEU A 83 -3.53 -3.07 -16.98
C LEU A 83 -3.77 -4.32 -17.84
N TYR A 84 -2.87 -4.60 -18.78
CA TYR A 84 -2.89 -5.85 -19.53
C TYR A 84 -2.58 -7.08 -18.68
N ARG A 85 -1.50 -7.04 -17.87
CA ARG A 85 -1.06 -8.20 -17.08
C ARG A 85 -2.08 -8.65 -16.05
N LYS A 86 -2.73 -7.72 -15.37
CA LYS A 86 -3.67 -7.98 -14.26
C LYS A 86 -5.12 -8.04 -14.70
N TYR A 87 -5.53 -7.15 -15.60
CA TYR A 87 -6.94 -6.97 -15.97
C TYR A 87 -7.24 -7.38 -17.41
N ARG A 88 -6.23 -7.85 -18.15
CA ARG A 88 -6.36 -8.26 -19.57
C ARG A 88 -6.91 -7.14 -20.46
N VAL A 89 -6.70 -5.89 -20.07
CA VAL A 89 -7.04 -4.70 -20.88
C VAL A 89 -6.02 -4.58 -22.01
N PRO A 90 -6.45 -4.56 -23.29
CA PRO A 90 -5.54 -4.36 -24.41
C PRO A 90 -4.74 -3.05 -24.27
N GLN A 91 -3.45 -3.06 -24.63
CA GLN A 91 -2.56 -1.90 -24.44
C GLN A 91 -3.09 -0.62 -25.10
N LYS A 92 -3.65 -0.72 -26.31
CA LYS A 92 -4.21 0.43 -27.03
C LYS A 92 -5.36 1.08 -26.24
N VAL A 93 -6.25 0.26 -25.69
CA VAL A 93 -7.37 0.73 -24.84
C VAL A 93 -6.85 1.37 -23.56
N ALA A 94 -5.83 0.77 -22.93
CA ALA A 94 -5.22 1.34 -21.72
C ALA A 94 -4.55 2.69 -21.98
N GLN A 95 -3.88 2.85 -23.13
CA GLN A 95 -3.29 4.12 -23.57
C GLN A 95 -4.38 5.16 -23.84
N ASP A 96 -5.44 4.78 -24.55
CA ASP A 96 -6.57 5.68 -24.81
C ASP A 96 -7.19 6.17 -23.48
N TRP A 97 -7.39 5.29 -22.50
CA TRP A 97 -7.91 5.65 -21.18
C TRP A 97 -6.98 6.57 -20.38
N LEU A 98 -5.66 6.35 -20.49
CA LEU A 98 -4.64 7.22 -19.90
C LEU A 98 -4.68 8.62 -20.51
N HIS A 99 -4.71 8.73 -21.84
CA HIS A 99 -4.70 10.01 -22.54
C HIS A 99 -6.02 10.78 -22.42
N THR A 100 -7.14 10.07 -22.24
CA THR A 100 -8.48 10.68 -22.11
C THR A 100 -8.92 10.88 -20.66
N ASN A 101 -8.01 10.69 -19.68
CA ASN A 101 -8.28 10.84 -18.25
C ASN A 101 -9.50 10.01 -17.77
N GLN A 102 -9.72 8.84 -18.36
CA GLN A 102 -10.85 7.94 -18.06
C GLN A 102 -10.58 6.97 -16.89
N LEU A 103 -9.44 7.12 -16.22
CA LEU A 103 -9.03 6.26 -15.11
C LEU A 103 -9.23 6.96 -13.77
N LEU A 104 -9.73 6.21 -12.79
CA LEU A 104 -9.62 6.55 -11.38
C LEU A 104 -8.46 5.74 -10.79
N LEU A 105 -7.46 6.42 -10.22
CA LEU A 105 -6.30 5.76 -9.65
C LEU A 105 -6.56 5.37 -8.19
N LEU A 106 -6.37 4.09 -7.86
CA LEU A 106 -6.34 3.61 -6.49
C LEU A 106 -4.88 3.30 -6.12
N LEU A 107 -4.29 4.14 -5.26
CA LEU A 107 -2.90 4.01 -4.80
C LEU A 107 -2.90 3.51 -3.35
N ASP A 108 -2.55 2.25 -3.14
CA ASP A 108 -2.55 1.62 -1.81
C ASP A 108 -1.17 1.74 -1.14
N GLY A 109 -1.15 2.11 0.15
CA GLY A 109 0.03 2.01 1.01
C GLY A 109 1.09 3.09 0.80
N LEU A 110 0.72 4.37 0.87
CA LEU A 110 1.72 5.47 0.83
C LEU A 110 2.73 5.40 1.99
N ASP A 111 2.33 4.86 3.15
CA ASP A 111 3.18 4.66 4.32
C ASP A 111 4.28 3.61 4.11
N GLU A 112 4.13 2.69 3.15
CA GLU A 112 5.16 1.68 2.80
C GLU A 112 6.40 2.29 2.11
N MET A 113 6.37 3.60 1.88
CA MET A 113 7.51 4.35 1.41
C MET A 113 8.45 4.69 2.56
N GLU A 114 9.75 4.69 2.26
CA GLU A 114 10.74 5.19 3.21
C GLU A 114 10.43 6.65 3.52
N GLU A 115 10.58 7.01 4.79
CA GLU A 115 10.25 8.34 5.31
C GLU A 115 10.91 9.46 4.49
N ALA A 116 12.16 9.25 4.09
CA ALA A 116 12.93 10.20 3.29
C ALA A 116 12.47 10.37 1.83
N ALA A 117 11.62 9.47 1.31
CA ALA A 117 11.12 9.49 -0.07
C ALA A 117 9.61 9.79 -0.17
N ARG A 118 8.90 9.77 0.97
CA ARG A 118 7.44 9.96 1.01
C ARG A 118 7.01 11.38 0.60
N PRO A 119 7.65 12.47 1.07
CA PRO A 119 7.29 13.84 0.68
C PRO A 119 7.41 14.08 -0.83
N GLU A 120 8.46 13.55 -1.44
CA GLU A 120 8.69 13.63 -2.88
C GLU A 120 7.58 12.88 -3.62
N CYS A 121 7.10 11.75 -3.08
CA CYS A 121 6.03 10.97 -3.72
C CYS A 121 4.73 11.76 -3.73
N VAL A 122 4.43 12.42 -2.62
CA VAL A 122 3.26 13.31 -2.50
C VAL A 122 3.33 14.45 -3.52
N ILE A 123 4.48 15.09 -3.66
CA ILE A 123 4.69 16.16 -4.67
C ILE A 123 4.44 15.60 -6.07
N ALA A 124 4.99 14.44 -6.37
CA ALA A 124 4.86 13.81 -7.65
C ALA A 124 3.40 13.47 -7.97
N ILE A 125 2.68 12.81 -7.04
CA ILE A 125 1.25 12.51 -7.17
C ILE A 125 0.44 13.79 -7.43
N ASN A 126 0.70 14.86 -6.69
CA ASN A 126 0.02 16.13 -6.90
C ASN A 126 0.30 16.72 -8.28
N THR A 127 1.56 16.66 -8.73
CA THR A 127 1.98 17.20 -10.04
C THR A 127 1.32 16.44 -11.18
N TYR A 128 1.39 15.10 -11.16
CA TYR A 128 0.75 14.28 -12.19
C TYR A 128 -0.75 14.51 -12.25
N ARG A 129 -1.42 14.61 -11.09
CA ARG A 129 -2.85 14.94 -11.08
C ARG A 129 -3.14 16.32 -11.68
N GLN A 130 -2.31 17.32 -11.41
CA GLN A 130 -2.48 18.67 -11.98
C GLN A 130 -2.25 18.71 -13.49
N GLU A 131 -1.29 17.93 -14.00
CA GLU A 131 -1.00 17.83 -15.43
C GLU A 131 -2.08 17.06 -16.21
N HIS A 132 -2.87 16.23 -15.52
CA HIS A 132 -3.94 15.42 -16.08
C HIS A 132 -5.33 15.86 -15.60
N ASP A 133 -5.65 17.15 -15.71
CA ASP A 133 -6.96 17.74 -15.40
C ASP A 133 -7.56 17.33 -14.03
N PHE A 134 -6.72 17.32 -13.00
CA PHE A 134 -7.07 16.91 -11.64
C PHE A 134 -7.54 15.46 -11.51
N LEU A 135 -6.97 14.55 -12.31
CA LEU A 135 -7.27 13.11 -12.37
C LEU A 135 -7.75 12.54 -11.03
N PRO A 136 -8.96 11.94 -10.97
CA PRO A 136 -9.49 11.37 -9.75
C PRO A 136 -8.57 10.29 -9.18
N ALA A 137 -8.27 10.39 -7.89
CA ALA A 137 -7.42 9.42 -7.20
C ALA A 137 -7.90 9.17 -5.77
N VAL A 138 -7.78 7.93 -5.33
CA VAL A 138 -7.94 7.48 -3.95
C VAL A 138 -6.60 6.97 -3.49
N ILE A 139 -6.08 7.55 -2.41
CA ILE A 139 -4.80 7.14 -1.81
C ILE A 139 -5.06 6.65 -0.39
N SER A 140 -4.53 5.48 -0.05
CA SER A 140 -4.52 4.97 1.33
C SER A 140 -3.16 5.25 1.99
N CYS A 141 -3.19 5.58 3.27
CA CYS A 141 -2.02 5.79 4.09
C CYS A 141 -2.40 5.58 5.56
N ARG A 142 -1.47 5.09 6.37
CA ARG A 142 -1.59 5.18 7.82
C ARG A 142 -1.54 6.64 8.28
N GLN A 143 -2.31 6.93 9.34
CA GLN A 143 -2.51 8.28 9.85
C GLN A 143 -1.21 8.91 10.37
N GLU A 144 -0.47 8.19 11.20
CA GLU A 144 0.75 8.69 11.85
C GLU A 144 1.80 9.09 10.81
N GLU A 145 2.09 8.20 9.87
CA GLU A 145 3.07 8.41 8.79
C GLU A 145 2.64 9.53 7.82
N TYR A 146 1.33 9.70 7.60
CA TYR A 146 0.79 10.76 6.76
C TYR A 146 0.92 12.14 7.39
N PHE A 147 0.69 12.25 8.69
CA PHE A 147 0.79 13.53 9.40
C PHE A 147 2.22 13.90 9.77
N ALA A 148 3.11 12.92 9.97
CA ALA A 148 4.52 13.11 10.28
C ALA A 148 5.33 13.77 9.14
N GLN A 149 4.95 13.55 7.88
CA GLN A 149 5.60 14.20 6.74
C GLN A 149 5.22 15.68 6.60
N SER A 150 6.04 16.47 5.90
CA SER A 150 5.83 17.92 5.72
C SER A 150 4.91 18.29 4.54
N ARG A 151 4.64 17.36 3.62
CA ARG A 151 3.81 17.59 2.43
C ARG A 151 2.44 16.93 2.58
N ARG A 152 1.43 17.49 1.90
CA ARG A 152 0.03 17.00 1.91
C ARG A 152 -0.44 16.71 0.49
N LEU A 153 -1.29 15.70 0.35
CA LEU A 153 -1.95 15.38 -0.91
C LEU A 153 -3.00 16.45 -1.23
N GLY A 154 -3.00 16.93 -2.47
CA GLY A 154 -3.95 17.92 -2.99
C GLY A 154 -5.30 17.29 -3.35
N LEU A 155 -5.90 16.55 -2.41
CA LEU A 155 -7.21 15.89 -2.56
C LEU A 155 -8.31 16.73 -1.92
N GLN A 156 -9.54 16.58 -2.43
CA GLN A 156 -10.70 17.33 -1.93
C GLN A 156 -11.27 16.76 -0.64
N ARG A 157 -11.00 15.48 -0.33
CA ARG A 157 -11.58 14.75 0.79
C ARG A 157 -10.55 13.84 1.45
N ALA A 158 -10.71 13.65 2.75
CA ALA A 158 -10.00 12.65 3.54
C ALA A 158 -11.03 11.81 4.30
N ILE A 159 -10.80 10.50 4.37
CA ILE A 159 -11.65 9.55 5.08
C ILE A 159 -10.74 8.79 6.06
N GLN A 160 -11.11 8.79 7.34
CA GLN A 160 -10.45 8.02 8.37
C GLN A 160 -11.26 6.74 8.63
N LEU A 161 -10.58 5.60 8.68
CA LEU A 161 -11.20 4.34 9.06
C LEU A 161 -11.14 4.20 10.57
N GLU A 162 -12.32 4.24 11.20
CA GLU A 162 -12.45 4.05 12.65
C GLU A 162 -12.47 2.56 13.03
N PRO A 163 -12.07 2.22 14.26
CA PRO A 163 -12.29 0.89 14.82
C PRO A 163 -13.78 0.51 14.78
N LEU A 164 -14.05 -0.78 14.60
CA LEU A 164 -15.39 -1.36 14.64
C LEU A 164 -16.04 -1.12 16.00
N THR A 165 -17.26 -0.60 15.96
CA THR A 165 -18.10 -0.47 17.14
C THR A 165 -18.62 -1.84 17.60
N PRO A 166 -18.92 -2.02 18.90
CA PRO A 166 -19.56 -3.24 19.39
C PRO A 166 -20.86 -3.60 18.65
N ALA A 167 -21.65 -2.58 18.26
CA ALA A 167 -22.88 -2.78 17.50
C ALA A 167 -22.61 -3.34 16.09
N GLN A 168 -21.61 -2.80 15.38
CA GLN A 168 -21.21 -3.31 14.06
C GLN A 168 -20.71 -4.77 14.14
N ILE A 169 -19.92 -5.10 15.17
CA ILE A 169 -19.45 -6.47 15.41
C ILE A 169 -20.65 -7.40 15.66
N GLY A 170 -21.58 -6.98 16.53
CA GLY A 170 -22.80 -7.75 16.82
C GLY A 170 -23.65 -8.01 15.57
N THR A 171 -23.89 -6.97 14.76
CA THR A 171 -24.61 -7.08 13.49
C THR A 171 -23.91 -8.04 12.52
N TYR A 172 -22.59 -7.90 12.35
CA TYR A 172 -21.81 -8.78 11.48
C TYR A 172 -21.90 -10.25 11.91
N LEU A 173 -21.76 -10.54 13.20
CA LEU A 173 -21.85 -11.90 13.73
C LEU A 173 -23.26 -12.49 13.59
N SER A 174 -24.30 -11.66 13.73
CA SER A 174 -25.70 -12.11 13.57
C SER A 174 -26.01 -12.54 12.13
N GLN A 175 -25.43 -11.87 11.13
CA GLN A 175 -25.63 -12.18 9.71
C GLN A 175 -24.91 -13.45 9.26
N ALA A 176 -23.81 -13.81 9.93
CA ALA A 176 -22.98 -14.95 9.57
C ALA A 176 -23.48 -16.32 10.08
N GLY A 177 -24.62 -16.35 10.78
CA GLY A 177 -25.39 -17.57 11.07
C GLY A 177 -24.93 -18.40 12.28
N PRO A 178 -25.50 -19.61 12.48
CA PRO A 178 -25.39 -20.38 13.73
C PRO A 178 -23.96 -20.82 14.08
N LYS A 179 -23.07 -20.90 13.08
CA LYS A 179 -21.65 -21.28 13.27
C LYS A 179 -20.88 -20.28 14.15
N LEU A 180 -21.36 -19.03 14.29
CA LEU A 180 -20.69 -17.99 15.05
C LEU A 180 -21.37 -17.67 16.39
N GLU A 181 -22.39 -18.42 16.80
CA GLU A 181 -23.06 -18.20 18.09
C GLU A 181 -22.14 -18.37 19.29
N GLY A 182 -21.17 -19.30 19.19
CA GLY A 182 -20.12 -19.45 20.20
C GLY A 182 -19.30 -18.17 20.34
N VAL A 183 -18.82 -17.62 19.21
CA VAL A 183 -18.06 -16.36 19.17
C VAL A 183 -18.86 -15.20 19.78
N ARG A 184 -20.15 -15.09 19.41
CA ARG A 184 -21.04 -14.05 19.93
C ARG A 184 -21.20 -14.14 21.45
N ARG A 185 -21.40 -15.34 22.00
CA ARG A 185 -21.52 -15.53 23.46
C ARG A 185 -20.27 -15.05 24.19
N VAL A 186 -19.09 -15.39 23.69
CA VAL A 186 -17.82 -15.03 24.33
C VAL A 186 -17.55 -13.54 24.26
N LEU A 187 -17.81 -12.92 23.11
CA LEU A 187 -17.67 -11.47 22.98
C LEU A 187 -18.66 -10.71 23.86
N ASN A 188 -19.81 -11.30 24.21
CA ASN A 188 -20.75 -10.72 25.15
C ASN A 188 -20.27 -10.80 26.61
N THR A 189 -19.56 -11.86 26.99
CA THR A 189 -19.07 -12.06 28.36
C THR A 189 -17.68 -11.46 28.62
N ASP A 190 -16.84 -11.35 27.60
CA ASP A 190 -15.45 -10.89 27.72
C ASP A 190 -15.30 -9.48 27.13
N ALA A 191 -15.27 -8.49 28.01
CA ALA A 191 -15.12 -7.08 27.63
C ALA A 191 -13.73 -6.76 27.08
N GLU A 192 -12.68 -7.41 27.59
CA GLU A 192 -11.29 -7.18 27.15
C GLU A 192 -11.08 -7.74 25.75
N LEU A 193 -11.59 -8.93 25.47
CA LEU A 193 -11.58 -9.50 24.12
C LEU A 193 -12.34 -8.61 23.14
N ARG A 194 -13.47 -8.04 23.55
CA ARG A 194 -14.25 -7.12 22.73
C ARG A 194 -13.46 -5.85 22.36
N GLN A 195 -12.68 -5.31 23.30
CA GLN A 195 -11.80 -4.16 23.04
C GLN A 195 -10.63 -4.55 22.10
N LEU A 196 -10.14 -5.78 22.21
CA LEU A 196 -9.05 -6.27 21.38
C LEU A 196 -9.45 -6.47 19.91
N ILE A 197 -10.68 -6.93 19.63
CA ILE A 197 -11.14 -7.29 18.27
C ILE A 197 -11.88 -6.16 17.55
N THR A 198 -11.53 -4.91 17.86
CA THR A 198 -12.10 -3.71 17.23
C THR A 198 -11.58 -3.45 15.82
N THR A 199 -10.52 -4.13 15.37
CA THR A 199 -10.08 -4.03 13.96
C THR A 199 -10.70 -5.14 13.12
N PRO A 200 -11.13 -4.87 11.87
CA PRO A 200 -11.67 -5.91 10.97
C PRO A 200 -10.74 -7.12 10.80
N LEU A 201 -9.42 -6.90 10.77
CA LEU A 201 -8.44 -7.97 10.67
C LEU A 201 -8.45 -8.89 11.91
N LEU A 202 -8.48 -8.33 13.12
CA LEU A 202 -8.48 -9.13 14.35
C LEU A 202 -9.79 -9.90 14.51
N LEU A 203 -10.93 -9.28 14.17
CA LEU A 203 -12.21 -9.99 14.10
C LEU A 203 -12.13 -11.16 13.12
N HIS A 204 -11.59 -10.94 11.91
CA HIS A 204 -11.44 -12.01 10.92
C HIS A 204 -10.52 -13.15 11.39
N ILE A 205 -9.41 -12.82 12.05
CA ILE A 205 -8.50 -13.79 12.65
C ILE A 205 -9.22 -14.66 13.67
N LEU A 206 -9.98 -14.05 14.59
CA LEU A 206 -10.76 -14.77 15.61
C LEU A 206 -11.74 -15.76 14.98
N LEU A 207 -12.39 -15.37 13.88
CA LEU A 207 -13.34 -16.21 13.17
C LEU A 207 -12.67 -17.41 12.50
N LEU A 208 -11.47 -17.21 11.96
CA LEU A 208 -10.71 -18.28 11.32
C LEU A 208 -10.18 -19.29 12.33
N THR A 209 -9.79 -18.87 13.54
CA THR A 209 -9.15 -19.75 14.52
C THR A 209 -10.12 -20.67 15.25
N HIS A 210 -11.44 -20.46 15.14
CA HIS A 210 -12.52 -21.19 15.84
C HIS A 210 -12.37 -21.20 17.38
N LEU A 211 -13.47 -20.88 18.06
CA LEU A 211 -13.41 -20.49 19.46
C LEU A 211 -13.16 -21.57 20.55
N PRO A 212 -13.43 -22.88 20.39
CA PRO A 212 -13.43 -23.79 21.54
C PRO A 212 -12.05 -23.92 22.21
N ASP A 213 -10.96 -23.89 21.44
CA ASP A 213 -9.60 -23.92 22.00
C ASP A 213 -9.07 -22.53 22.39
N THR A 214 -9.61 -21.45 21.82
CA THR A 214 -9.07 -20.09 22.01
C THR A 214 -9.56 -19.42 23.29
N GLN A 215 -10.72 -19.79 23.85
CA GLN A 215 -11.17 -19.21 25.13
C GLN A 215 -10.19 -19.47 26.28
N ALA A 216 -9.64 -20.68 26.36
CA ALA A 216 -8.66 -21.04 27.39
C ALA A 216 -7.34 -20.26 27.22
N MET A 217 -6.93 -19.98 25.98
CA MET A 217 -5.72 -19.22 25.67
C MET A 217 -5.88 -17.70 25.86
N LEU A 218 -7.11 -17.19 25.71
CA LEU A 218 -7.43 -15.77 25.83
C LEU A 218 -7.72 -15.32 27.27
N GLY A 219 -7.87 -16.23 28.22
CA GLY A 219 -8.12 -15.91 29.63
C GLY A 219 -6.87 -15.55 30.43
N ILE A 220 -5.66 -15.66 29.85
CA ILE A 220 -4.40 -15.51 30.57
C ILE A 220 -3.58 -14.39 29.94
N GLY A 221 -3.15 -13.43 30.77
CA GLY A 221 -2.21 -12.37 30.39
C GLY A 221 -2.85 -11.06 29.93
N SER A 222 -1.97 -10.11 29.64
CA SER A 222 -2.25 -8.77 29.14
C SER A 222 -2.93 -8.76 27.75
N PRO A 223 -3.58 -7.65 27.35
CA PRO A 223 -4.19 -7.53 26.01
C PRO A 223 -3.20 -7.80 24.86
N GLU A 224 -1.93 -7.44 25.02
CA GLU A 224 -0.87 -7.70 24.03
C GLU A 224 -0.50 -9.18 23.94
N GLU A 225 -0.48 -9.90 25.05
CA GLU A 225 -0.23 -11.35 25.08
C GLU A 225 -1.38 -12.10 24.41
N ARG A 226 -2.62 -11.69 24.70
CA ARG A 226 -3.82 -12.21 24.02
C ARG A 226 -3.78 -11.93 22.51
N ARG A 227 -3.36 -10.74 22.11
CA ARG A 227 -3.15 -10.39 20.69
C ARG A 227 -2.12 -11.30 20.04
N ARG A 228 -0.96 -11.49 20.68
CA ARG A 228 0.10 -12.38 20.20
C ARG A 228 -0.37 -13.83 20.09
N ALA A 229 -1.12 -14.32 21.07
CA ALA A 229 -1.70 -15.67 21.04
C ALA A 229 -2.67 -15.85 19.86
N LEU A 230 -3.55 -14.88 19.60
CA LEU A 230 -4.44 -14.90 18.43
C LEU A 230 -3.67 -14.96 17.11
N PHE A 231 -2.62 -14.14 16.97
CA PHE A 231 -1.78 -14.18 15.77
C PHE A 231 -1.03 -15.49 15.64
N ALA A 232 -0.49 -16.05 16.73
CA ALA A 232 0.21 -17.32 16.71
C ALA A 232 -0.71 -18.46 16.25
N ALA A 233 -1.92 -18.54 16.82
CA ALA A 233 -2.94 -19.52 16.42
C ALA A 233 -3.35 -19.36 14.94
N TYR A 234 -3.49 -18.11 14.48
CA TYR A 234 -3.77 -17.83 13.07
C TYR A 234 -2.63 -18.28 12.14
N ILE A 235 -1.39 -17.94 12.47
CA ILE A 235 -0.20 -18.31 11.69
C ILE A 235 -0.11 -19.84 11.60
N GLU A 236 -0.23 -20.53 12.73
CA GLU A 236 -0.17 -21.99 12.77
C GLU A 236 -1.27 -22.61 11.89
N ARG A 237 -2.50 -22.11 11.97
CA ARG A 237 -3.59 -22.59 11.12
C ARG A 237 -3.34 -22.32 9.64
N MET A 238 -2.85 -21.13 9.29
CA MET A 238 -2.56 -20.78 7.89
C MET A 238 -1.41 -21.63 7.32
N LEU A 239 -0.41 -21.95 8.13
CA LEU A 239 0.66 -22.88 7.76
C LEU A 239 0.12 -24.30 7.55
N ARG A 240 -0.73 -24.81 8.45
CA ARG A 240 -1.39 -26.12 8.29
C ARG A 240 -2.27 -26.17 7.05
N ARG A 241 -3.02 -25.09 6.76
CA ARG A 241 -3.84 -24.95 5.54
C ARG A 241 -2.98 -24.88 4.28
N GLY A 242 -1.85 -24.17 4.34
CA GLY A 242 -0.86 -24.10 3.27
C GLY A 242 -0.28 -25.48 2.96
N ARG A 243 0.09 -26.27 3.98
CA ARG A 243 0.59 -27.65 3.84
C ARG A 243 -0.48 -28.62 3.33
N ALA A 244 -1.74 -28.42 3.71
CA ALA A 244 -2.85 -29.20 3.16
C ALA A 244 -3.14 -28.87 1.67
N ASN A 245 -2.76 -27.68 1.21
CA ASN A 245 -2.93 -27.22 -0.17
C ASN A 245 -1.63 -27.24 -1.01
N GLN A 246 -0.46 -27.54 -0.43
CA GLN A 246 0.83 -27.62 -1.11
C GLN A 246 1.63 -28.85 -0.69
N ARG A 247 1.93 -29.69 -1.68
CA ARG A 247 2.94 -30.76 -1.67
C ARG A 247 4.38 -30.21 -1.52
N TYR A 248 4.71 -29.36 -0.54
CA TYR A 248 6.10 -28.94 -0.28
C TYR A 248 6.41 -28.79 1.21
N ALA A 249 7.63 -29.20 1.57
CA ALA A 249 8.09 -29.48 2.92
C ALA A 249 8.56 -28.24 3.72
N ASP A 250 8.57 -28.42 5.04
CA ASP A 250 8.71 -27.44 6.12
C ASP A 250 9.99 -26.58 6.16
N ALA A 251 10.94 -26.75 5.23
CA ALA A 251 12.29 -26.21 5.36
C ALA A 251 12.44 -24.71 5.00
N ASP A 252 11.50 -24.09 4.28
CA ASP A 252 11.73 -22.78 3.65
C ASP A 252 10.93 -21.59 4.20
N THR A 253 10.21 -21.71 5.33
CA THR A 253 9.32 -20.62 5.80
C THR A 253 9.62 -20.06 7.19
N LYS A 254 10.88 -20.07 7.63
CA LYS A 254 11.32 -19.25 8.77
C LYS A 254 12.56 -18.43 8.41
N ARG A 255 12.37 -17.12 8.23
CA ARG A 255 13.34 -16.08 8.54
C ARG A 255 12.61 -14.95 9.25
#